data_AF-A0A6I3G341-F1
#
_entry.id   AF-A0A6I3G341-F1
#
_cell.length_a   1.000
_cell.length_b   1.000
_cell.length_c   1.000
_cell.angle_alpha   90.00
_cell.angle_beta   90.00
_cell.angle_gamma   90.00
#
_symmetry.space_group_name_H-M   'P 1'
#
loop_
_entity.id
_entity.type
_entity.pdbx_description
1 polymer ?
#
loop_
_entity_poly.entity_id
_entity_poly.type
_entity_poly.pdbx_seq_one_letter_code
_entity_poly.pdbx_strand_id
1 'polypeptide(L)' 'VVTENFGPERMMFGSDWPVCLLGGSYKEVVGIIETLTGDWSVAEKEALWSTTAISAYRLGGLLS' A
#
# COMPACT_ATOMS: atom_id res chain seq x y z
N VAL A 1 3.91 -9.44 -12.35
CA VAL A 1 3.13 -10.55 -11.73
C VAL A 1 2.08 -10.07 -10.74
N VAL A 2 2.39 -9.55 -9.54
CA VAL A 2 1.34 -9.16 -8.56
C VAL A 2 0.46 -8.03 -9.07
N THR A 3 1.08 -6.92 -9.48
CA THR A 3 0.39 -5.73 -10.00
C THR A 3 -0.51 -6.04 -11.19
N GLU A 4 -0.02 -6.85 -12.13
CA GLU A 4 -0.76 -7.27 -13.33
C GLU A 4 -1.97 -8.17 -13.03
N ASN A 5 -1.88 -9.03 -12.00
CA ASN A 5 -2.96 -9.98 -11.68
C ASN A 5 -4.02 -9.39 -10.74
N PHE A 6 -3.60 -8.57 -9.78
CA PHE A 6 -4.51 -8.02 -8.77
C PHE A 6 -5.05 -6.65 -9.16
N GLY A 7 -4.20 -5.80 -9.73
CA GLY A 7 -4.49 -4.39 -9.96
C GLY A 7 -4.46 -3.55 -8.68
N PRO A 8 -4.32 -2.21 -8.80
CA PRO A 8 -4.18 -1.31 -7.65
C PRO A 8 -5.33 -1.39 -6.64
N GLU A 9 -6.57 -1.58 -7.10
CA GLU A 9 -7.76 -1.63 -6.23
C GLU A 9 -7.81 -2.86 -5.31
N ARG A 10 -6.96 -3.86 -5.53
CA ARG A 10 -6.84 -5.07 -4.69
C ARG A 10 -5.46 -5.24 -4.05
N MET A 11 -4.67 -4.18 -4.04
CA MET A 11 -3.37 -4.13 -3.35
C MET A 11 -3.42 -3.07 -2.24
N MET A 12 -2.73 -3.31 -1.13
CA MET A 12 -2.59 -2.32 -0.05
C MET A 12 -1.18 -2.38 0.54
N PHE A 13 -0.68 -1.24 1.00
CA PHE A 13 0.58 -1.19 1.75
C PHE A 13 0.45 -1.83 3.14
N GLY A 14 1.48 -2.58 3.53
CA GLY A 14 1.68 -3.06 4.89
C GLY A 14 3.18 -3.13 5.18
N SER A 15 3.62 -2.46 6.24
CA SER A 15 5.05 -2.31 6.56
C SER A 15 5.68 -3.54 7.21
N ASP A 16 4.85 -4.42 7.78
CA ASP A 16 5.28 -5.51 8.66
C ASP A 16 6.16 -5.05 9.84
N TRP A 17 6.01 -3.80 10.29
CA TRP A 17 6.74 -3.32 11.47
C TRP A 17 6.22 -4.01 12.75
N PRO A 18 7.10 -4.44 13.68
CA PRO A 18 8.55 -4.22 13.72
C PRO A 18 9.39 -5.31 13.03
N VAL A 19 8.78 -6.36 12.48
CA VAL A 19 9.49 -7.48 11.84
C VAL A 19 10.36 -7.01 10.67
N CYS A 20 9.89 -6.02 9.90
CA CYS A 20 10.64 -5.47 8.78
C CYS A 20 12.04 -4.94 9.17
N LEU A 21 12.28 -4.57 10.43
CA LEU A 21 13.58 -4.12 10.95
C LEU A 21 14.70 -5.16 10.81
N LEU A 22 14.36 -6.43 10.60
CA LEU A 22 15.32 -7.48 10.27
C LEU A 22 15.89 -7.36 8.84
N GLY A 23 15.18 -6.67 7.95
CA GLY A 23 15.56 -6.49 6.54
C GLY A 23 15.75 -5.04 6.09
N GLY A 24 15.25 -4.06 6.85
CA GLY A 24 15.41 -2.63 6.56
C GLY A 24 14.59 -1.74 7.50
N SER A 25 14.93 -0.46 7.53
CA SER A 25 14.14 0.55 8.25
C SER A 25 12.76 0.73 7.60
N TYR A 26 11.80 1.22 8.39
CA TYR A 26 10.47 1.58 7.88
C TYR A 26 10.54 2.51 6.66
N LYS A 27 11.45 3.48 6.68
CA LYS A 27 11.66 4.43 5.58
C LYS A 27 12.12 3.73 4.31
N GLU A 28 13.00 2.74 4.41
CA GLU A 28 13.45 1.96 3.25
C GLU A 28 12.31 1.12 2.68
N VAL A 29 11.48 0.49 3.53
CA VAL A 29 10.29 -0.27 3.10
C VAL A 29 9.30 0.63 2.34
N VAL A 30 9.00 1.81 2.88
CA VAL A 30 8.14 2.79 2.20
C VAL A 30 8.76 3.22 0.85
N GLY A 31 10.04 3.57 0.84
CA GLY A 31 10.73 4.02 -0.37
C GLY A 31 10.76 2.98 -1.50
N ILE A 32 10.83 1.69 -1.17
CA ILE A 32 10.71 0.61 -2.16
C ILE A 32 9.33 0.67 -2.84
N ILE A 33 8.26 0.82 -2.07
CA ILE A 33 6.89 0.86 -2.61
C ILE A 33 6.67 2.13 -3.43
N GLU A 34 7.15 3.29 -2.97
CA GLU A 34 7.11 4.54 -3.73
C GLU A 34 7.85 4.43 -5.07
N THR A 35 9.00 3.76 -5.08
CA THR A 35 9.79 3.52 -6.30
C THR A 35 9.06 2.60 -7.27
N LEU A 36 8.54 1.46 -6.79
CA LEU A 36 7.85 0.47 -7.62
C LEU A 36 6.54 0.99 -8.22
N THR A 37 5.93 1.99 -7.59
CA THR A 37 4.66 2.59 -8.01
C THR A 37 4.83 4.00 -8.56
N GLY A 38 6.08 4.42 -8.86
CA GLY A 38 6.41 5.78 -9.28
C GLY A 38 5.58 6.27 -10.46
N ASP A 39 5.37 5.41 -11.45
CA ASP A 39 4.64 5.72 -12.69
C ASP A 39 3.12 5.54 -12.60
N TRP A 40 2.59 5.13 -11.43
CA TRP A 40 1.15 5.00 -11.23
C TRP A 40 0.49 6.37 -11.17
N SER A 41 -0.76 6.43 -11.64
CA SER A 41 -1.61 7.60 -11.50
C SER A 41 -1.91 7.90 -10.03
N VAL A 42 -2.38 9.12 -9.76
CA VAL A 42 -2.75 9.55 -8.41
C VAL A 42 -3.81 8.63 -7.79
N ALA A 43 -4.83 8.24 -8.56
CA ALA A 43 -5.90 7.36 -8.08
C ALA A 43 -5.40 5.95 -7.75
N GLU A 44 -4.48 5.40 -8.54
CA GLU A 44 -3.90 4.08 -8.28
C GLU A 44 -3.01 4.09 -7.03
N LYS A 45 -2.25 5.16 -6.81
CA LYS A 45 -1.49 5.36 -5.58
C LYS A 45 -2.42 5.49 -4.38
N GLU A 46 -3.50 6.26 -4.50
CA GLU A 46 -4.51 6.39 -3.46
C GLU A 46 -5.17 5.05 -3.10
N ALA A 47 -5.43 4.20 -4.10
CA ALA A 47 -5.91 2.83 -3.88
C ALA A 47 -4.95 2.02 -2.98
N LEU A 48 -3.67 2.01 -3.33
CA LEU A 48 -2.65 1.28 -2.59
C LEU A 48 -2.45 1.79 -1.15
N TRP A 49 -2.44 3.11 -0.97
CA TRP A 49 -2.11 3.73 0.32
C TRP A 49 -3.29 3.87 1.26
N SER A 50 -4.53 3.87 0.76
CA SER A 50 -5.71 4.09 1.61
C SER A 50 -6.98 3.35 1.19
N THR A 51 -7.53 3.61 0.00
CA THR A 51 -8.95 3.29 -0.26
C THR A 51 -9.20 1.78 -0.32
N THR A 52 -8.22 0.98 -0.76
CA THR A 52 -8.32 -0.48 -0.73
C THR A 52 -8.37 -1.03 0.70
N ALA A 53 -7.55 -0.50 1.62
CA ALA A 53 -7.61 -0.89 3.04
C ALA A 53 -8.93 -0.44 3.70
N ILE A 54 -9.37 0.80 3.42
CA ILE A 54 -10.64 1.33 3.93
C ILE A 54 -11.81 0.44 3.51
N SER A 55 -11.85 0.03 2.25
CA SER A 55 -12.90 -0.85 1.71
C SER A 55 -12.82 -2.27 2.31
N ALA A 56 -11.63 -2.89 2.27
CA ALA A 56 -11.44 -4.26 2.72
C ALA A 56 -11.76 -4.45 4.21
N TYR A 57 -11.35 -3.50 5.05
CA TYR A 57 -11.58 -3.54 6.49
C TYR A 57 -12.83 -2.76 6.95
N ARG A 58 -13.61 -2.21 6.01
CA ARG A 58 -14.85 -1.45 6.28
C ARG A 58 -14.64 -0.27 7.25
N LEU A 59 -13.53 0.45 7.08
CA LEU A 59 -13.14 1.55 7.97
C LEU A 59 -13.88 2.86 7.70
N GLY A 60 -14.66 2.96 6.62
CA GLY A 60 -15.33 4.20 6.22
C GLY A 60 -16.25 4.82 7.29
N GLY A 61 -16.87 3.98 8.14
CA GLY A 61 -17.70 4.47 9.26
C GLY A 61 -16.93 4.89 10.51
N LEU A 62 -15.61 4.64 10.57
CA LEU A 62 -14.73 5.06 11.66
C LEU A 62 -13.98 6.36 11.34
N LEU A 63 -13.94 6.75 10.08
CA LEU A 63 -13.22 7.92 9.57
C LEU A 63 -14.14 9.14 9.38
N SER A 64 -15.42 9.03 9.74
CA SER A 64 -16.44 10.10 9.71
C SER A 64 -16.50 10.88 11.00
#